data_AF-A0A8H8S809-F1
#
_entry.id   AF-A0A8H8S809-F1
#
_cell.length_a   1.000
_cell.length_b   1.000
_cell.length_c   1.000
_cell.angle_alpha   90.00
_cell.angle_beta   90.00
_cell.angle_gamma   90.00
#
_symmetry.space_group_name_H-M   'P 1'
#
loop_
_entity.id
_entity.type
_entity.pdbx_description
1 polymer ?
#
loop_
_entity_poly.entity_id
_entity_poly.type
_entity_poly.pdbx_seq_one_letter_code
_entity_poly.pdbx_strand_id
1 'polypeptide(L)'
;MVSFADQIQDLPAQAITIEAEERQDGSRRTTRYDIDMTKCIYCGFCQESCPVDAIVETPNAEYATETREELLYNKEKLLANGDKWEPELAAAARADAPYR
;
A
#
# COMPACT_ATOMS: atom_id res chain seq x y z
N MET A 1 0.51 -6.63 21.00
CA MET A 1 -0.18 -6.03 19.85
C MET A 1 0.88 -5.34 19.01
N VAL A 2 1.36 -6.03 17.99
CA VAL A 2 2.31 -5.47 17.02
C VAL A 2 1.48 -4.58 16.10
N SER A 3 1.79 -3.29 16.00
CA SER A 3 1.04 -2.38 15.14
C SER A 3 1.39 -2.66 13.67
N PHE A 4 0.50 -2.35 12.72
CA PHE A 4 0.80 -2.53 11.29
C PHE A 4 2.07 -1.80 10.86
N ALA A 5 2.42 -0.69 11.52
CA ALA A 5 3.69 0.02 11.30
C ALA A 5 4.92 -0.81 11.71
N ASP A 6 4.79 -1.66 12.73
CA ASP A 6 5.86 -2.56 13.16
C ASP A 6 6.02 -3.74 12.18
N GLN A 7 4.91 -4.26 11.62
CA GLN A 7 4.94 -5.35 10.64
C GLN A 7 5.61 -4.95 9.32
N ILE A 8 5.69 -3.65 9.02
CA ILE A 8 6.35 -3.15 7.82
C ILE A 8 7.89 -3.24 7.91
N GLN A 9 8.44 -3.27 9.12
CA GLN A 9 9.88 -3.43 9.32
C GLN A 9 10.39 -4.80 8.87
N ASP A 10 9.51 -5.81 8.87
CA ASP A 10 9.80 -7.17 8.43
C ASP A 10 9.66 -7.37 6.91
N LEU A 11 9.25 -6.33 6.17
CA LEU A 11 9.17 -6.43 4.71
C LEU A 11 10.57 -6.57 4.10
N PRO A 12 10.76 -7.48 3.13
CA PRO A 12 12.07 -7.93 2.69
C PRO A 12 12.96 -6.81 2.12
N ALA A 13 12.33 -5.80 1.49
CA ALA A 13 13.05 -4.71 0.83
C ALA A 13 12.99 -3.37 1.58
N GLN A 14 12.28 -3.31 2.73
CA GLN A 14 12.09 -2.07 3.51
C GLN A 14 11.69 -0.86 2.63
N ALA A 15 10.78 -1.10 1.68
CA ALA A 15 10.40 -0.11 0.67
C ALA A 15 9.34 0.90 1.16
N ILE A 16 8.68 0.62 2.29
CA ILE A 16 7.56 1.42 2.80
C ILE A 16 8.01 2.25 4.01
N THR A 17 7.67 3.54 4.01
CA THR A 17 7.87 4.45 5.15
C THR A 17 6.50 4.97 5.63
N ILE A 18 6.20 4.80 6.92
CA ILE A 18 4.93 5.24 7.53
C ILE A 18 5.19 6.12 8.74
N GLU A 19 4.41 7.21 8.83
CA GLU A 19 4.23 8.00 10.04
C GLU A 19 2.73 8.12 10.30
N ALA A 20 2.31 8.09 11.57
CA ALA A 20 0.90 8.11 11.95
C ALA A 20 0.67 8.92 13.22
N GLU A 21 -0.45 9.66 13.22
CA GLU A 21 -0.86 10.52 14.33
C GLU A 21 -2.35 10.29 14.63
N GLU A 22 -2.79 10.75 15.80
CA GLU A 22 -4.20 10.79 16.16
C GLU A 22 -4.85 12.03 15.55
N ARG A 23 -5.97 11.85 14.84
CA ARG A 23 -6.77 12.96 14.30
C ARG A 23 -7.68 13.55 15.37
N GLN A 24 -8.27 14.70 15.07
CA GLN A 24 -9.23 15.40 15.94
C GLN A 24 -10.47 14.55 16.30
N ASP A 25 -10.80 13.55 15.47
CA ASP A 25 -11.91 12.60 15.70
C ASP A 25 -11.50 11.40 16.58
N GLY A 26 -10.29 11.40 17.13
CA GLY A 26 -9.73 10.29 17.92
C GLY A 26 -9.28 9.10 17.08
N SER A 27 -9.40 9.15 15.74
CA SER A 27 -8.96 8.06 14.88
C SER A 27 -7.45 8.14 14.61
N ARG A 28 -6.76 7.00 14.69
CA ARG A 28 -5.35 6.90 14.29
C ARG A 28 -5.24 6.76 12.78
N ARG A 29 -4.53 7.68 12.12
CA ARG A 29 -4.38 7.72 10.65
C ARG A 29 -2.95 8.07 10.27
N THR A 30 -2.53 7.59 9.10
CA THR A 30 -1.21 7.89 8.57
C THR A 30 -1.13 9.36 8.16
N THR A 31 -0.08 10.05 8.57
CA THR A 31 0.30 11.37 8.05
C THR A 31 1.23 11.21 6.85
N ARG A 32 2.03 10.15 6.85
CA ARG A 32 2.93 9.75 5.76
C ARG A 32 2.75 8.29 5.42
N TYR A 33 2.71 7.99 4.13
CA TYR A 33 2.71 6.62 3.61
C TYR A 33 3.42 6.66 2.26
N ASP A 34 4.71 6.36 2.26
CA ASP A 34 5.52 6.40 1.05
C ASP A 34 5.97 4.99 0.69
N ILE A 35 5.99 4.68 -0.61
CA ILE A 35 6.55 3.45 -1.16
C ILE A 35 7.59 3.82 -2.21
N ASP A 36 8.83 3.36 -2.01
CA ASP A 36 9.87 3.40 -3.05
C ASP A 36 9.67 2.22 -4.00
N MET A 37 9.04 2.46 -5.15
CA MET A 37 8.77 1.41 -6.15
C MET A 37 10.05 0.88 -6.80
N THR A 38 11.20 1.56 -6.62
CA THR A 38 12.51 1.08 -7.08
C THR A 38 13.16 0.08 -6.11
N LYS A 39 12.66 0.02 -4.86
CA LYS A 39 13.03 -1.00 -3.87
C LYS A 39 12.00 -2.11 -3.77
N CYS A 40 10.72 -1.80 -4.00
CA CYS A 40 9.66 -2.79 -3.96
C CYS A 40 9.96 -3.96 -4.90
N ILE A 41 9.80 -5.18 -4.39
CA ILE A 41 10.02 -6.42 -5.16
C ILE A 41 8.72 -7.13 -5.57
N TYR A 42 7.57 -6.47 -5.37
CA TYR A 42 6.25 -6.94 -5.79
C TYR A 42 5.92 -8.37 -5.29
N CYS A 43 6.15 -8.59 -3.99
CA CYS A 43 6.00 -9.91 -3.37
C CYS A 43 4.62 -10.16 -2.74
N GLY A 44 3.72 -9.16 -2.71
CA GLY A 44 2.40 -9.29 -2.08
C GLY A 44 2.36 -9.30 -0.55
N PHE A 45 3.49 -9.38 0.17
CA PHE A 45 3.49 -9.49 1.64
C PHE A 45 2.81 -8.32 2.36
N CYS A 46 2.88 -7.09 1.82
CA CYS A 46 2.21 -5.95 2.42
C CYS A 46 0.68 -6.08 2.35
N GLN A 47 0.15 -6.66 1.27
CA GLN A 47 -1.28 -6.95 1.12
C GLN A 47 -1.70 -8.04 2.11
N GLU A 48 -0.96 -9.15 2.17
CA GLU A 48 -1.25 -10.26 3.08
C GLU A 48 -1.18 -9.85 4.56
N SER A 49 -0.21 -9.00 4.91
CA SER A 49 -0.01 -8.54 6.28
C SER A 49 -1.06 -7.51 6.73
N CYS A 50 -1.80 -6.90 5.80
CA CYS A 50 -2.75 -5.85 6.14
C CYS A 50 -4.02 -6.42 6.76
N PRO A 51 -4.33 -6.12 8.04
CA PRO A 51 -5.47 -6.70 8.73
C PRO A 51 -6.83 -6.14 8.28
N VAL A 52 -6.82 -5.12 7.42
CA VAL A 52 -8.00 -4.35 6.99
C VAL A 52 -8.00 -4.08 5.49
N ASP A 53 -7.15 -4.77 4.73
CA ASP A 53 -7.00 -4.60 3.27
C ASP A 53 -6.79 -3.14 2.81
N ALA A 54 -6.04 -2.34 3.59
CA ALA A 54 -5.77 -0.94 3.27
C ALA A 54 -4.70 -0.73 2.18
N ILE A 55 -3.84 -1.73 1.93
CA ILE A 55 -2.86 -1.73 0.86
C ILE A 55 -3.04 -3.00 0.03
N VAL A 56 -3.11 -2.84 -1.29
CA VAL A 56 -3.36 -3.91 -2.25
C VAL A 56 -2.54 -3.68 -3.52
N GLU A 57 -2.12 -4.77 -4.18
CA GLU A 57 -1.42 -4.70 -5.45
C GLU A 57 -2.44 -4.67 -6.60
N THR A 58 -2.42 -3.57 -7.38
CA THR A 58 -3.25 -3.47 -8.59
C THR A 58 -2.75 -4.42 -9.68
N PRO A 59 -3.62 -4.88 -10.61
CA PRO A 59 -3.17 -5.67 -11.77
C PRO A 59 -2.39 -4.83 -12.81
N ASN A 60 -2.25 -3.51 -12.61
CA ASN A 60 -1.57 -2.63 -13.54
C ASN A 60 -0.06 -2.88 -13.56
N ALA A 61 0.47 -3.34 -14.69
CA ALA A 61 1.91 -3.44 -14.95
C ALA A 61 2.44 -2.28 -15.80
N GLU A 62 1.56 -1.45 -16.38
CA GLU A 62 1.92 -0.39 -17.31
C GLU A 62 2.00 0.95 -16.58
N TYR A 63 3.12 1.18 -15.88
CA TYR A 63 3.38 2.42 -15.15
C TYR A 63 4.85 2.85 -15.25
N ALA A 64 5.53 2.45 -16.32
CA ALA A 64 6.88 2.94 -16.61
C ALA A 64 6.88 4.49 -16.66
N THR A 65 7.92 5.09 -16.09
CA THR A 65 8.10 6.54 -16.00
C THR A 65 9.45 6.94 -16.55
N GLU A 66 9.59 8.21 -16.90
CA GLU A 66 10.83 8.73 -17.51
C GLU A 66 11.86 9.10 -16.44
N THR A 67 11.42 9.41 -15.22
CA THR A 67 12.29 9.73 -14.09
C THR A 67 12.12 8.77 -12.92
N ARG A 68 13.16 8.66 -12.09
CA ARG A 68 13.15 7.80 -10.91
C ARG A 68 12.23 8.36 -9.81
N GLU A 69 12.16 9.67 -9.70
CA GLU A 69 11.38 10.39 -8.69
C GLU A 69 9.89 10.10 -8.84
N GLU A 70 9.41 9.87 -10.07
CA GLU A 70 8.03 9.47 -10.32
C GLU A 70 7.69 8.09 -9.73
N LEU A 71 8.70 7.24 -9.47
CA LEU A 71 8.58 5.92 -8.81
C LEU A 71 8.67 5.99 -7.29
N LEU A 72 8.79 7.19 -6.71
CA LEU A 72 8.68 7.42 -5.27
C LEU A 72 7.24 7.83 -4.96
N TYR A 73 6.42 6.84 -4.61
CA TYR A 73 4.98 7.07 -4.45
C TYR A 73 4.73 7.57 -3.04
N ASN A 74 4.03 8.70 -2.93
CA ASN A 74 3.53 9.21 -1.66
C ASN A 74 2.08 8.77 -1.42
N LYS A 75 1.56 9.11 -0.23
CA LYS A 75 0.20 8.75 0.19
C LYS A 75 -0.86 9.21 -0.81
N GLU A 76 -0.74 10.42 -1.34
CA GLU A 76 -1.73 10.99 -2.26
C GLU A 76 -1.78 10.23 -3.59
N LYS A 77 -0.61 9.89 -4.15
CA LYS A 77 -0.52 9.08 -5.37
C LYS A 77 -1.10 7.68 -5.18
N LEU A 78 -0.86 7.06 -4.02
CA LEU A 78 -1.41 5.75 -3.67
C LEU A 78 -2.94 5.79 -3.53
N LEU A 79 -3.48 6.82 -2.87
CA LEU A 79 -4.94 7.01 -2.78
C LEU A 79 -5.57 7.24 -4.15
N ALA A 80 -4.96 8.09 -4.99
CA ALA A 80 -5.45 8.33 -6.34
C ALA A 80 -5.44 7.07 -7.22
N ASN A 81 -4.43 6.20 -7.03
CA ASN A 81 -4.41 4.89 -7.68
C ASN A 81 -5.51 3.97 -7.15
N GLY A 82 -5.75 3.96 -5.84
CA GLY A 82 -6.88 3.22 -5.24
C GLY A 82 -8.20 3.66 -5.84
N ASP A 83 -8.49 4.96 -5.83
CA ASP A 83 -9.72 5.52 -6.42
C ASP A 83 -9.88 5.17 -7.90
N LYS A 84 -8.77 5.16 -8.66
CA LYS A 84 -8.76 4.80 -10.09
C LYS A 84 -9.10 3.33 -10.34
N TRP A 85 -8.58 2.41 -9.52
CA TRP A 85 -8.64 0.97 -9.75
C TRP A 85 -9.63 0.23 -8.82
N GLU A 86 -10.38 0.95 -7.99
CA GLU A 86 -11.32 0.39 -7.02
C GLU A 86 -12.28 -0.66 -7.62
N PRO A 87 -12.90 -0.45 -8.80
CA PRO A 87 -13.80 -1.46 -9.37
C PRO A 87 -13.11 -2.81 -9.64
N GLU A 88 -11.91 -2.77 -10.21
CA GLU A 88 -11.10 -3.96 -10.52
C GLU A 88 -10.57 -4.61 -9.25
N LEU A 89 -10.07 -3.82 -8.29
CA LEU A 89 -9.59 -4.30 -7.00
C LEU A 89 -10.72 -5.00 -6.23
N ALA A 90 -11.91 -4.39 -6.17
CA ALA A 90 -13.06 -4.99 -5.50
C ALA A 90 -13.54 -6.28 -6.18
N ALA A 91 -13.42 -6.38 -7.51
CA ALA A 91 -13.72 -7.61 -8.24
C ALA A 91 -12.70 -8.71 -7.95
N ALA A 92 -11.40 -8.37 -7.96
CA ALA A 92 -10.31 -9.29 -7.63
C ALA A 92 -10.43 -9.80 -6.19
N ALA A 93 -10.66 -8.91 -5.22
CA ALA A 93 -10.85 -9.27 -3.82
C ALA A 93 -12.04 -10.23 -3.62
N ARG A 94 -13.16 -10.00 -4.30
CA ARG A 94 -14.32 -10.92 -4.25
C ARG A 94 -14.02 -12.30 -4.84
N ALA A 95 -13.21 -12.37 -5.88
CA ALA A 95 -12.79 -13.63 -6.50
C ALA A 95 -11.77 -14.39 -5.63
N ASP A 96 -10.89 -13.66 -4.94
CA ASP A 96 -9.82 -14.22 -4.12
C ASP A 96 -10.24 -14.54 -2.67
N ALA A 97 -11.33 -13.96 -2.18
CA ALA A 97 -11.86 -14.16 -0.83
C ALA A 97 -11.98 -15.63 -0.34
N PRO A 98 -12.25 -16.65 -1.19
CA PRO A 98 -12.23 -18.05 -0.74
C PRO A 98 -10.84 -18.62 -0.43
N TYR A 99 -9.77 -17.96 -0.86
CA TYR A 99 -8.38 -18.43 -0.77
C TYR A 99 -7.52 -17.61 0.20
N ARG A 100 -8.08 -16.55 0.80
CA ARG A 100 -7.46 -15.70 1.85
C ARG A 100 -8.14 -15.86 3.20
#